data_AF-A0A941LA35-F1
#
_entry.id   AF-A0A941LA35-F1
#
_cell.length_a   1.000
_cell.length_b   1.000
_cell.length_c   1.000
_cell.angle_alpha   90.00
_cell.angle_beta   90.00
_cell.angle_gamma   90.00
#
_symmetry.space_group_name_H-M   'P 1'
#
loop_
_entity.id
_entity.type
_entity.pdbx_description
1 polymer ?
#
loop_
_entity_poly.entity_id
_entity_poly.type
_entity_poly.pdbx_seq_one_letter_code
_entity_poly.pdbx_strand_id
1 'polypeptide(L)'
;MLTNKFYKYPIMILMLAVFGFACSDSNNNSDSATVNGNVEQSQSNAKALPEGTVVTMATVTSNGSINTIDGAETTTDANGDFSLSFDANAVQNFVVVAENNGSEAMGFLSANVENGQTILLKPIDNESTAESNVFARLVAQGDADLVTKSDIETMVTAANESEVRSNTSLASKFATSLASSAEARADFFANEVEDNGEEKYEATLEILADAQARLEADLEAASSTEAETEAYDLFIETTANAFVSAGVEADKAAQAIEVWGRVMINNISSASEEVENSVRTQTSIMAGIAIDAAVRAEAEASEMSDDSKQAIADAGVTLKAALKTAVGVKADVEAAFEEYQEEVQTVMESDSSVEANFVISVNTEINSQTGAKTIFENAISSTTSADLALNIFATFFSDVESTSDDNASTTSMSEANLEAVTSIIILTNLAS
;
A
#
# COMPACT_ATOMS: atom_id res chain seq x y z
N MET A 1 -26.37 15.18 -4.21
CA MET A 1 -26.12 16.07 -3.06
C MET A 1 -26.93 15.63 -1.84
N LEU A 2 -26.43 14.60 -1.16
CA LEU A 2 -26.65 14.30 0.25
C LEU A 2 -25.33 13.62 0.67
N THR A 3 -24.35 14.43 1.06
CA THR A 3 -23.06 13.97 1.58
C THR A 3 -23.30 13.36 2.96
N ASN A 4 -23.46 12.04 3.03
CA ASN A 4 -23.27 11.31 4.27
C ASN A 4 -21.76 11.28 4.51
N LYS A 5 -21.25 12.32 5.19
CA LYS A 5 -19.92 12.24 5.78
C LYS A 5 -19.93 11.03 6.71
N PHE A 6 -19.05 10.07 6.48
CA PHE A 6 -18.67 9.10 7.50
C PHE A 6 -18.28 9.93 8.72
N TYR A 7 -19.17 9.98 9.70
CA TYR A 7 -18.85 10.57 10.99
C TYR A 7 -17.65 9.80 11.52
N LYS A 8 -16.71 10.51 12.18
CA LYS A 8 -15.60 9.97 12.96
C LYS A 8 -16.12 9.02 14.04
N TYR A 9 -16.59 7.85 13.64
CA TYR A 9 -16.90 6.73 14.50
C TYR A 9 -15.59 5.98 14.69
N PRO A 10 -15.25 5.59 15.93
CA PRO A 10 -14.15 4.66 16.13
C PRO A 10 -14.47 3.42 15.29
N ILE A 11 -13.58 3.13 14.33
CA ILE A 11 -13.66 1.96 13.47
C ILE A 11 -13.60 0.76 14.42
N MET A 12 -14.73 0.10 14.62
CA MET A 12 -14.78 -1.12 15.42
C MET A 12 -14.34 -2.25 14.49
N ILE A 13 -13.02 -2.39 14.32
CA ILE A 13 -12.42 -3.53 13.62
C ILE A 13 -12.94 -4.79 14.31
N LEU A 14 -13.70 -5.60 13.57
CA LEU A 14 -14.24 -6.84 14.07
C LEU A 14 -13.06 -7.73 14.49
N MET A 15 -12.98 -8.04 15.80
CA MET A 15 -12.01 -8.97 16.36
C MET A 15 -12.06 -10.30 15.60
N LEU A 16 -10.95 -10.69 14.97
CA LEU A 16 -10.71 -12.07 14.62
C LEU A 16 -9.26 -12.42 14.93
N ALA A 17 -9.14 -13.48 15.73
CA ALA A 17 -7.88 -14.08 16.10
C ALA A 17 -7.11 -14.43 14.82
N VAL A 18 -6.00 -13.74 14.59
CA VAL A 18 -4.98 -14.16 13.63
C VAL A 18 -4.59 -15.58 14.04
N PHE A 19 -5.09 -16.56 13.30
CA PHE A 19 -4.67 -17.95 13.44
C PHE A 19 -3.27 -18.06 12.85
N GLY A 20 -2.28 -17.54 13.59
CA GLY A 20 -0.92 -18.06 13.47
C GLY A 20 -0.98 -19.58 13.62
N PHE A 21 -0.15 -20.30 12.87
CA PHE A 21 -0.08 -21.76 12.87
C PHE A 21 -0.03 -22.36 14.29
N ALA A 22 -1.19 -22.56 14.89
CA ALA A 22 -1.36 -23.08 16.24
C ALA A 22 -1.71 -24.55 16.14
N CYS A 23 -0.68 -25.40 16.03
CA CYS A 23 -0.79 -26.75 16.58
C CYS A 23 -0.67 -26.64 18.11
N SER A 24 -1.78 -26.35 18.80
CA SER A 24 -2.15 -26.91 20.11
C SER A 24 -3.30 -26.11 20.73
N ASP A 25 -4.46 -26.74 20.71
CA ASP A 25 -5.64 -26.47 21.52
C ASP A 25 -5.28 -26.03 22.96
N SER A 26 -5.57 -24.77 23.32
CA SER A 26 -5.53 -24.28 24.70
C SER A 26 -6.39 -23.02 24.83
N ASN A 27 -7.62 -23.23 25.28
CA ASN A 27 -8.58 -22.21 25.69
C ASN A 27 -8.02 -21.41 26.90
N ASN A 28 -7.22 -20.36 26.67
CA ASN A 28 -6.58 -19.59 27.73
C ASN A 28 -7.12 -18.16 27.79
N ASN A 29 -7.92 -17.92 28.83
CA ASN A 29 -8.22 -16.60 29.34
C ASN A 29 -6.96 -16.09 30.07
N SER A 30 -5.91 -15.70 29.33
CA SER A 30 -4.67 -15.19 29.94
C SER A 30 -4.82 -13.73 30.31
N ASP A 31 -4.17 -13.31 31.40
CA ASP A 31 -4.17 -11.92 31.88
C ASP A 31 -3.13 -11.04 31.14
N SER A 32 -2.50 -11.57 30.08
CA SER A 32 -1.46 -10.87 29.32
C SER A 32 -1.42 -11.28 27.85
N ALA A 33 -0.87 -10.41 27.01
CA ALA A 33 -0.39 -10.69 25.68
C ALA A 33 1.11 -11.02 25.71
N THR A 34 1.62 -11.62 24.64
CA THR A 34 3.06 -11.88 24.46
C THR A 34 3.51 -11.36 23.09
N VAL A 35 4.61 -10.62 23.05
CA VAL A 35 5.28 -10.21 21.81
C VAL A 35 6.60 -10.96 21.72
N ASN A 36 6.81 -11.63 20.60
CA ASN A 36 8.07 -12.24 20.22
C ASN A 36 8.68 -11.43 19.08
N GLY A 37 10.00 -11.33 19.05
CA GLY A 37 10.71 -10.71 17.95
C GLY A 37 12.21 -10.81 18.14
N ASN A 38 12.93 -10.18 17.23
CA ASN A 38 14.39 -10.14 17.22
C ASN A 38 14.87 -8.68 17.26
N VAL A 39 16.04 -8.41 17.83
CA VAL A 39 16.72 -7.11 17.71
C VAL A 39 17.90 -7.23 16.77
N GLU A 40 17.90 -6.41 15.71
CA GLU A 40 18.98 -6.36 14.74
C GLU A 40 19.66 -4.98 14.75
N GLN A 41 20.98 -4.96 14.89
CA GLN A 41 21.77 -3.75 14.69
C GLN A 41 22.50 -3.84 13.36
N SER A 42 22.14 -2.94 12.44
CA SER A 42 22.87 -2.75 11.17
C SER A 42 24.24 -2.14 11.43
N GLN A 43 25.29 -2.97 11.45
CA GLN A 43 26.67 -2.50 11.24
C GLN A 43 27.04 -2.65 9.78
N SER A 44 27.93 -1.79 9.29
CA SER A 44 28.15 -1.47 7.87
C SER A 44 28.33 -2.62 6.87
N ASN A 45 28.43 -3.90 7.28
CA ASN A 45 28.37 -5.08 6.40
C ASN A 45 27.83 -6.37 7.09
N ALA A 46 27.21 -6.30 8.28
CA ALA A 46 26.65 -7.47 8.97
C ALA A 46 25.54 -7.10 9.97
N LYS A 47 24.50 -7.94 10.04
CA LYS A 47 23.51 -7.93 11.13
C LYS A 47 24.22 -8.33 12.43
N ALA A 48 24.27 -7.41 13.39
CA ALA A 48 24.70 -7.73 14.74
C ALA A 48 23.46 -8.05 15.58
N LEU A 49 23.50 -9.18 16.28
CA LEU A 49 22.43 -9.66 17.16
C LEU A 49 22.88 -9.39 18.61
N PRO A 50 22.49 -8.27 19.21
CA PRO A 50 23.04 -7.86 20.49
C PRO A 50 22.41 -8.64 21.64
N GLU A 51 23.06 -9.71 22.09
CA GLU A 51 22.71 -10.43 23.33
C GLU A 51 22.66 -9.49 24.54
N GLY A 52 21.66 -9.67 25.40
CA GLY A 52 21.50 -8.89 26.62
C GLY A 52 21.01 -7.46 26.41
N THR A 53 20.47 -7.15 25.23
CA THR A 53 19.73 -5.90 24.97
C THR A 53 18.48 -5.88 25.84
N VAL A 54 18.24 -4.77 26.53
CA VAL A 54 17.04 -4.60 27.35
C VAL A 54 15.88 -4.26 26.43
N VAL A 55 14.81 -5.05 26.50
CA VAL A 55 13.62 -4.88 25.66
C VAL A 55 12.43 -4.59 26.56
N THR A 56 11.81 -3.44 26.36
CA THR A 56 10.75 -2.92 27.23
C THR A 56 9.52 -2.56 26.41
N MET A 57 8.33 -2.87 26.93
CA MET A 57 7.09 -2.41 26.31
C MET A 57 6.86 -0.96 26.69
N ALA A 58 6.43 -0.15 25.72
CA ALA A 58 6.08 1.24 25.90
C ALA A 58 4.74 1.55 25.22
N THR A 59 4.19 2.71 25.55
CA THR A 59 3.00 3.29 24.92
C THR A 59 3.33 4.67 24.37
N VAL A 60 2.79 4.99 23.20
CA VAL A 60 2.80 6.36 22.68
C VAL A 60 1.64 7.15 23.27
N THR A 61 1.96 8.28 23.91
CA THR A 61 0.95 9.21 24.40
C THR A 61 0.43 10.16 23.32
N SER A 62 -0.70 10.81 23.57
CA SER A 62 -1.37 11.73 22.62
C SER A 62 -0.56 12.97 22.19
N ASN A 63 0.66 13.15 22.72
CA ASN A 63 1.60 14.18 22.28
C ASN A 63 2.80 13.60 21.50
N GLY A 64 2.76 12.29 21.18
CA GLY A 64 3.81 11.56 20.48
C GLY A 64 5.03 11.20 21.34
N SER A 65 4.94 11.33 22.67
CA SER A 65 6.01 10.88 23.58
C SER A 65 5.87 9.39 23.88
N ILE A 66 6.98 8.71 24.09
CA ILE A 66 7.04 7.28 24.41
C ILE A 66 7.24 7.13 25.92
N ASN A 67 6.35 6.38 26.56
CA ASN A 67 6.43 6.06 27.98
C ASN A 67 6.49 4.56 28.18
N THR A 68 7.52 4.08 28.87
CA THR A 68 7.65 2.67 29.22
C THR A 68 6.52 2.22 30.15
N ILE A 69 6.08 0.97 29.98
CA ILE A 69 5.09 0.32 30.83
C ILE A 69 5.84 -0.41 31.94
N ASP A 70 5.60 0.00 33.18
CA ASP A 70 6.24 -0.60 34.35
C ASP A 70 5.97 -2.11 34.42
N GLY A 71 7.03 -2.89 34.60
CA GLY A 71 6.95 -4.35 34.77
C GLY A 71 6.83 -5.16 33.47
N ALA A 72 6.89 -4.52 32.30
CA ALA A 72 6.94 -5.18 31.01
C ALA A 72 8.34 -5.01 30.38
N GLU A 73 9.32 -5.78 30.88
CA GLU A 73 10.72 -5.77 30.44
C GLU A 73 11.26 -7.21 30.33
N THR A 74 12.14 -7.43 29.35
CA THR A 74 12.88 -8.67 29.12
C THR A 74 14.27 -8.34 28.56
N THR A 75 15.07 -9.37 28.27
CA THR A 75 16.37 -9.21 27.60
C THR A 75 16.49 -10.16 26.43
N THR A 76 17.18 -9.73 25.37
CA THR A 76 17.49 -10.61 24.24
C THR A 76 18.43 -11.74 24.61
N ASP A 77 18.26 -12.89 23.94
CA ASP A 77 19.17 -14.02 24.04
C ASP A 77 20.39 -13.91 23.10
N ALA A 78 21.17 -14.98 22.99
CA ALA A 78 22.37 -15.03 22.16
C ALA A 78 22.12 -14.85 20.64
N ASN A 79 20.88 -15.04 20.19
CA ASN A 79 20.47 -14.82 18.81
C ASN A 79 19.79 -13.44 18.63
N GLY A 80 19.71 -12.62 19.68
CA GLY A 80 18.98 -11.36 19.63
C GLY A 80 17.46 -11.52 19.81
N ASP A 81 16.97 -12.74 20.07
CA ASP A 81 15.56 -13.04 20.20
C ASP A 81 15.04 -12.60 21.57
N PHE A 82 13.80 -12.11 21.63
CA PHE A 82 13.13 -11.80 22.88
C PHE A 82 11.68 -12.33 22.89
N SER A 83 11.17 -12.55 24.11
CA SER A 83 9.76 -12.82 24.37
C SER A 83 9.33 -11.96 25.56
N LEU A 84 8.37 -11.07 25.32
CA LEU A 84 7.95 -10.03 26.24
C LEU A 84 6.46 -10.14 26.52
N SER A 85 6.07 -10.28 27.79
CA SER A 85 4.65 -10.33 28.19
C SER A 85 4.23 -9.03 28.85
N PHE A 86 3.02 -8.57 28.53
CA PHE A 86 2.45 -7.32 29.03
C PHE A 86 0.92 -7.39 29.10
N ASP A 87 0.31 -6.51 29.91
CA ASP A 87 -1.14 -6.37 29.97
C ASP A 87 -1.64 -5.44 28.86
N ALA A 88 -2.21 -6.02 27.81
CA ALA A 88 -2.74 -5.29 26.66
C ALA A 88 -4.00 -4.47 27.00
N ASN A 89 -4.68 -4.76 28.12
CA ASN A 89 -5.85 -3.99 28.55
C ASN A 89 -5.48 -2.71 29.32
N ALA A 90 -4.21 -2.52 29.68
CA ALA A 90 -3.79 -1.41 30.53
C ALA A 90 -3.67 -0.08 29.78
N VAL A 91 -3.20 -0.12 28.53
CA VAL A 91 -2.96 1.04 27.66
C VAL A 91 -3.19 0.68 26.19
N GLN A 92 -2.93 1.60 25.27
CA GLN A 92 -3.02 1.40 23.82
C GLN A 92 -1.75 1.93 23.14
N ASN A 93 -1.64 1.84 21.82
CA ASN A 93 -0.54 2.39 21.01
C ASN A 93 0.83 1.85 21.45
N PHE A 94 0.99 0.53 21.34
CA PHE A 94 2.15 -0.18 21.85
C PHE A 94 3.38 -0.02 20.95
N VAL A 95 4.53 0.23 21.58
CA VAL A 95 5.85 0.25 20.95
C VAL A 95 6.80 -0.56 21.82
N VAL A 96 7.55 -1.47 21.22
CA VAL A 96 8.64 -2.18 21.88
C VAL A 96 9.92 -1.36 21.70
N VAL A 97 10.60 -1.06 22.81
CA VAL A 97 11.85 -0.29 22.84
C VAL A 97 12.99 -1.24 23.21
N ALA A 98 14.02 -1.30 22.37
CA ALA A 98 15.23 -2.07 22.59
C ALA A 98 16.40 -1.13 22.88
N GLU A 99 16.97 -1.21 24.08
CA GLU A 99 18.10 -0.39 24.52
C GLU A 99 19.36 -1.24 24.73
N ASN A 100 20.44 -0.87 24.03
CA ASN A 100 21.75 -1.47 24.24
C ASN A 100 22.86 -0.41 24.20
N ASN A 101 23.66 -0.34 25.27
CA ASN A 101 24.79 0.59 25.40
C ASN A 101 24.43 2.08 25.10
N GLY A 102 23.21 2.49 25.43
CA GLY A 102 22.70 3.85 25.18
C GLY A 102 22.26 4.13 23.74
N SER A 103 22.20 3.11 22.88
CA SER A 103 21.49 3.16 21.60
C SER A 103 20.09 2.56 21.78
N GLU A 104 19.10 3.22 21.20
CA GLU A 104 17.69 2.84 21.25
C GLU A 104 17.19 2.52 19.84
N ALA A 105 16.49 1.41 19.71
CA ALA A 105 15.74 1.02 18.52
C ALA A 105 14.31 0.64 18.92
N MET A 106 13.37 0.75 18.00
CA MET A 106 11.93 0.60 18.29
C MET A 106 11.22 -0.24 17.24
N GLY A 107 10.18 -0.94 17.63
CA GLY A 107 9.19 -1.56 16.72
C GLY A 107 7.79 -1.37 17.28
N PHE A 108 6.83 -1.00 16.44
CA PHE A 108 5.45 -0.74 16.87
C PHE A 108 4.54 -1.93 16.57
N LEU A 109 3.51 -2.11 17.40
CA LEU A 109 2.49 -3.15 17.20
C LEU A 109 1.29 -2.58 16.43
N SER A 110 0.52 -3.46 15.79
CA SER A 110 -0.74 -3.08 15.13
C SER A 110 -1.79 -2.60 16.14
N ALA A 111 -2.84 -1.94 15.65
CA ALA A 111 -3.79 -1.16 16.46
C ALA A 111 -4.72 -1.99 17.38
N ASN A 112 -4.70 -3.32 17.36
CA ASN A 112 -5.60 -4.16 18.17
C ASN A 112 -4.86 -5.31 18.84
N VAL A 113 -4.24 -5.03 19.98
CA VAL A 113 -3.56 -6.04 20.81
C VAL A 113 -4.43 -6.40 21.99
N GLU A 114 -4.63 -7.70 22.20
CA GLU A 114 -5.46 -8.24 23.27
C GLU A 114 -4.71 -9.27 24.11
N ASN A 115 -5.08 -9.35 25.39
CA ASN A 115 -4.61 -10.43 26.24
C ASN A 115 -5.04 -11.79 25.68
N GLY A 116 -4.16 -12.77 25.72
CA GLY A 116 -4.36 -14.07 25.06
C GLY A 116 -3.63 -14.19 23.72
N GLN A 117 -3.25 -13.07 23.11
CA GLN A 117 -2.55 -13.09 21.83
C GLN A 117 -1.05 -13.31 22.00
N THR A 118 -0.49 -14.02 21.02
CA THR A 118 0.95 -14.05 20.76
C THR A 118 1.19 -13.33 19.45
N ILE A 119 1.96 -12.25 19.52
CA ILE A 119 2.24 -11.36 18.41
C ILE A 119 3.68 -11.58 18.01
N LEU A 120 3.92 -11.66 16.72
CA LEU A 120 5.26 -11.60 16.16
C LEU A 120 5.52 -10.14 15.78
N LEU A 121 6.71 -9.64 16.06
CA LEU A 121 7.13 -8.30 15.68
C LEU A 121 8.26 -8.43 14.68
N LYS A 122 8.14 -7.71 13.55
CA LYS A 122 9.25 -7.47 12.61
C LYS A 122 10.55 -7.16 13.37
N PRO A 123 11.73 -7.62 12.90
CA PRO A 123 12.99 -7.33 13.57
C PRO A 123 13.15 -5.85 13.93
N ILE A 124 13.53 -5.58 15.18
CA ILE A 124 13.74 -4.23 15.69
C ILE A 124 15.08 -3.72 15.19
N ASP A 125 15.03 -2.78 14.24
CA ASP A 125 16.20 -2.20 13.58
C ASP A 125 16.00 -0.70 13.28
N ASN A 126 16.79 -0.14 12.37
CA ASN A 126 16.65 1.27 12.00
C ASN A 126 15.36 1.58 11.22
N GLU A 127 14.90 0.64 10.37
CA GLU A 127 13.69 0.78 9.58
C GLU A 127 12.47 0.73 10.48
N SER A 128 12.36 -0.28 11.35
CA SER A 128 11.27 -0.38 12.32
C SER A 128 11.25 0.82 13.29
N THR A 129 12.42 1.40 13.57
CA THR A 129 12.54 2.64 14.36
C THR A 129 12.00 3.84 13.59
N ALA A 130 12.27 3.95 12.30
CA ALA A 130 11.72 5.00 11.44
C ALA A 130 10.19 4.87 11.35
N GLU A 131 9.67 3.67 11.16
CA GLU A 131 8.23 3.36 11.15
C GLU A 131 7.57 3.73 12.49
N SER A 132 8.20 3.33 13.61
CA SER A 132 7.72 3.65 14.96
C SER A 132 7.67 5.16 15.21
N ASN A 133 8.61 5.93 14.64
CA ASN A 133 8.57 7.39 14.70
C ASN A 133 7.37 7.96 13.92
N VAL A 134 7.03 7.41 12.77
CA VAL A 134 5.83 7.80 12.00
C VAL A 134 4.56 7.44 12.76
N PHE A 135 4.48 6.22 13.30
CA PHE A 135 3.37 5.79 14.16
C PHE A 135 3.17 6.74 15.34
N ALA A 136 4.25 7.14 16.01
CA ALA A 136 4.15 8.07 17.12
C ALA A 136 3.58 9.45 16.72
N ARG A 137 3.80 9.89 15.47
CA ARG A 137 3.19 11.10 14.93
C ARG A 137 1.72 10.92 14.62
N LEU A 138 1.31 9.77 14.09
CA LEU A 138 -0.12 9.45 13.88
C LEU A 138 -0.90 9.48 15.19
N VAL A 139 -0.35 8.88 16.25
CA VAL A 139 -0.95 8.93 17.60
C VAL A 139 -1.05 10.37 18.11
N ALA A 140 -0.03 11.20 17.90
CA ALA A 140 -0.05 12.60 18.30
C ALA A 140 -1.07 13.46 17.53
N GLN A 141 -1.36 13.08 16.27
CA GLN A 141 -2.34 13.73 15.40
C GLN A 141 -3.77 13.23 15.67
N GLY A 142 -3.92 12.04 16.26
CA GLY A 142 -5.21 11.40 16.52
C GLY A 142 -5.70 10.54 15.35
N ASP A 143 -4.79 10.15 14.45
CA ASP A 143 -5.09 9.45 13.19
C ASP A 143 -4.53 8.01 13.18
N ALA A 144 -4.06 7.51 14.32
CA ALA A 144 -3.50 6.16 14.44
C ALA A 144 -4.52 5.03 14.16
N ASP A 145 -5.80 5.26 14.42
CA ASP A 145 -6.87 4.27 14.15
C ASP A 145 -7.25 4.21 12.67
N LEU A 146 -6.86 5.21 11.88
CA LEU A 146 -7.20 5.32 10.47
C LEU A 146 -6.14 4.64 9.58
N VAL A 147 -4.87 4.75 9.97
CA VAL A 147 -3.73 4.25 9.20
C VAL A 147 -3.36 2.86 9.67
N THR A 148 -3.32 1.91 8.74
CA THR A 148 -2.93 0.53 9.04
C THR A 148 -1.43 0.41 9.23
N LYS A 149 -0.99 -0.62 9.96
CA LYS A 149 0.44 -0.94 10.08
C LYS A 149 1.08 -1.18 8.70
N SER A 150 0.37 -1.87 7.81
CA SER A 150 0.81 -2.09 6.43
C SER A 150 1.01 -0.80 5.64
N ASP A 151 0.20 0.24 5.87
CA ASP A 151 0.39 1.54 5.20
C ASP A 151 1.74 2.17 5.56
N ILE A 152 2.17 2.04 6.82
CA ILE A 152 3.46 2.55 7.31
C ILE A 152 4.60 1.70 6.74
N GLU A 153 4.55 0.37 6.88
CA GLU A 153 5.61 -0.56 6.46
C GLU A 153 5.79 -0.61 4.93
N THR A 154 4.76 -0.29 4.15
CA THR A 154 4.89 -0.17 2.69
C THR A 154 5.63 1.10 2.28
N MET A 155 5.54 2.18 3.07
CA MET A 155 6.01 3.51 2.67
C MET A 155 7.33 3.90 3.33
N VAL A 156 7.59 3.44 4.55
CA VAL A 156 8.86 3.61 5.24
C VAL A 156 9.69 2.37 4.98
N THR A 157 10.80 2.52 4.25
CA THR A 157 11.62 1.40 3.78
C THR A 157 13.08 1.65 4.12
N ALA A 158 13.93 0.63 3.99
CA ALA A 158 15.38 0.76 4.12
C ALA A 158 15.99 1.91 3.30
N ALA A 159 15.37 2.28 2.16
CA ALA A 159 15.84 3.36 1.31
C ALA A 159 15.63 4.77 1.90
N ASN A 160 14.62 4.95 2.76
CA ASN A 160 14.26 6.25 3.33
C ASN A 160 14.34 6.31 4.87
N GLU A 161 14.57 5.18 5.55
CA GLU A 161 14.55 5.08 7.02
C GLU A 161 15.43 6.14 7.70
N SER A 162 16.64 6.33 7.18
CA SER A 162 17.67 7.13 7.85
C SER A 162 17.25 8.59 7.95
N GLU A 163 16.61 9.10 6.89
CA GLU A 163 16.09 10.47 6.89
C GLU A 163 14.82 10.57 7.73
N VAL A 164 13.89 9.62 7.60
CA VAL A 164 12.64 9.61 8.38
C VAL A 164 12.92 9.55 9.88
N ARG A 165 13.83 8.66 10.31
CA ARG A 165 14.24 8.47 11.71
C ARG A 165 14.96 9.69 12.28
N SER A 166 15.83 10.34 11.49
CA SER A 166 16.60 11.50 11.97
C SER A 166 15.85 12.83 11.85
N ASN A 167 14.75 12.88 11.10
CA ASN A 167 13.99 14.11 10.83
C ASN A 167 12.53 13.99 11.28
N THR A 168 12.26 14.50 12.49
CA THR A 168 10.90 14.60 13.06
C THR A 168 9.88 15.30 12.15
N SER A 169 10.31 16.31 11.38
CA SER A 169 9.42 17.02 10.46
C SER A 169 9.02 16.10 9.31
N LEU A 170 9.96 15.32 8.78
CA LEU A 170 9.68 14.34 7.73
C LEU A 170 8.79 13.21 8.24
N ALA A 171 9.06 12.65 9.41
CA ALA A 171 8.16 11.65 10.02
C ALA A 171 6.73 12.19 10.20
N SER A 172 6.57 13.49 10.52
CA SER A 172 5.26 14.13 10.61
C SER A 172 4.58 14.27 9.25
N LYS A 173 5.35 14.55 8.18
CA LYS A 173 4.82 14.59 6.81
C LYS A 173 4.36 13.20 6.35
N PHE A 174 5.13 12.15 6.63
CA PHE A 174 4.71 10.76 6.37
C PHE A 174 3.40 10.46 7.08
N ALA A 175 3.29 10.75 8.37
CA ALA A 175 2.05 10.55 9.13
C ALA A 175 0.84 11.27 8.51
N THR A 176 0.96 12.57 8.21
CA THR A 176 -0.12 13.34 7.58
C THR A 176 -0.48 12.81 6.20
N SER A 177 0.52 12.39 5.42
CA SER A 177 0.33 11.84 4.08
C SER A 177 -0.40 10.50 4.13
N LEU A 178 0.02 9.59 5.01
CA LEU A 178 -0.63 8.30 5.22
C LEU A 178 -2.07 8.47 5.73
N ALA A 179 -2.30 9.37 6.67
CA ALA A 179 -3.65 9.70 7.15
C ALA A 179 -4.52 10.21 6.00
N SER A 180 -4.01 11.15 5.18
CA SER A 180 -4.75 11.68 4.02
C SER A 180 -5.07 10.59 2.99
N SER A 181 -4.14 9.66 2.74
CA SER A 181 -4.37 8.52 1.85
C SER A 181 -5.37 7.53 2.44
N ALA A 182 -5.36 7.30 3.75
CA ALA A 182 -6.32 6.42 4.40
C ALA A 182 -7.73 7.04 4.47
N GLU A 183 -7.85 8.36 4.63
CA GLU A 183 -9.13 9.09 4.47
C GLU A 183 -9.65 8.92 3.03
N ALA A 184 -8.78 9.13 2.03
CA ALA A 184 -9.12 8.93 0.62
C ALA A 184 -9.63 7.52 0.34
N ARG A 185 -9.01 6.52 0.97
CA ARG A 185 -9.44 5.12 0.85
C ARG A 185 -10.84 4.92 1.41
N ALA A 186 -11.09 5.38 2.62
CA ALA A 186 -12.42 5.28 3.23
C ALA A 186 -13.48 6.00 2.38
N ASP A 187 -13.19 7.21 1.90
CA ASP A 187 -14.10 7.97 1.04
C ASP A 187 -14.32 7.30 -0.32
N PHE A 188 -13.30 6.64 -0.89
CA PHE A 188 -13.46 5.86 -2.12
C PHE A 188 -14.45 4.71 -1.92
N PHE A 189 -14.30 3.91 -0.87
CA PHE A 189 -15.25 2.84 -0.54
C PHE A 189 -16.66 3.37 -0.26
N ALA A 190 -16.76 4.56 0.34
CA ALA A 190 -18.03 5.18 0.67
C ALA A 190 -18.82 5.65 -0.56
N ASN A 191 -18.13 6.10 -1.61
CA ASN A 191 -18.74 6.85 -2.71
C ASN A 191 -18.64 6.14 -4.07
N GLU A 192 -17.57 5.39 -4.32
CA GLU A 192 -17.25 4.82 -5.64
C GLU A 192 -17.41 3.30 -5.69
N VAL A 193 -17.38 2.62 -4.54
CA VAL A 193 -17.60 1.17 -4.48
C VAL A 193 -19.10 0.89 -4.33
N GLU A 194 -19.71 0.40 -5.41
CA GLU A 194 -21.10 -0.03 -5.41
C GLU A 194 -21.29 -1.28 -4.53
N ASP A 195 -22.46 -1.34 -3.88
CA ASP A 195 -22.96 -2.41 -3.03
C ASP A 195 -21.97 -2.89 -1.93
N ASN A 196 -22.37 -2.69 -0.67
CA ASN A 196 -21.62 -3.13 0.51
C ASN A 196 -20.19 -2.55 0.61
N GLY A 197 -19.99 -1.29 0.20
CA GLY A 197 -18.68 -0.62 0.27
C GLY A 197 -18.02 -0.67 1.66
N GLU A 198 -18.80 -0.55 2.74
CA GLU A 198 -18.30 -0.69 4.12
C GLU A 198 -17.80 -2.11 4.43
N GLU A 199 -18.53 -3.15 4.03
CA GLU A 199 -18.12 -4.55 4.20
C GLU A 199 -16.85 -4.85 3.39
N LYS A 200 -16.76 -4.36 2.14
CA LYS A 200 -15.57 -4.52 1.29
C LYS A 200 -14.37 -3.74 1.84
N TYR A 201 -14.60 -2.59 2.47
CA TYR A 201 -13.55 -1.84 3.16
C TYR A 201 -13.01 -2.63 4.36
N GLU A 202 -13.89 -3.15 5.22
CA GLU A 202 -13.50 -3.98 6.35
C GLU A 202 -12.74 -5.25 5.90
N ALA A 203 -13.23 -5.95 4.88
CA ALA A 203 -12.55 -7.09 4.29
C ALA A 203 -11.19 -6.73 3.70
N THR A 204 -11.06 -5.54 3.10
CA THR A 204 -9.77 -5.02 2.62
C THR A 204 -8.80 -4.81 3.78
N LEU A 205 -9.24 -4.17 4.87
CA LEU A 205 -8.43 -3.98 6.07
C LEU A 205 -8.00 -5.31 6.71
N GLU A 206 -8.87 -6.32 6.69
CA GLU A 206 -8.54 -7.68 7.15
C GLU A 206 -7.43 -8.31 6.31
N ILE A 207 -7.53 -8.25 4.98
CA ILE A 207 -6.49 -8.78 4.08
C ILE A 207 -5.16 -8.04 4.26
N LEU A 208 -5.19 -6.73 4.48
CA LEU A 208 -3.99 -5.95 4.78
C LEU A 208 -3.35 -6.36 6.12
N ALA A 209 -4.15 -6.64 7.14
CA ALA A 209 -3.66 -7.15 8.42
C ALA A 209 -3.06 -8.57 8.28
N ASP A 210 -3.68 -9.44 7.50
CA ASP A 210 -3.16 -10.78 7.20
C ASP A 210 -1.85 -10.72 6.41
N ALA A 211 -1.75 -9.81 5.42
CA ALA A 211 -0.52 -9.57 4.66
C ALA A 211 0.62 -9.13 5.58
N GLN A 212 0.33 -8.25 6.54
CA GLN A 212 1.27 -7.74 7.52
C GLN A 212 1.73 -8.83 8.49
N ALA A 213 0.80 -9.62 9.05
CA ALA A 213 1.14 -10.74 9.93
C ALA A 213 1.98 -11.80 9.19
N ARG A 214 1.72 -12.00 7.90
CA ARG A 214 2.52 -12.89 7.05
C ARG A 214 3.92 -12.34 6.78
N LEU A 215 4.06 -11.04 6.50
CA LEU A 215 5.37 -10.39 6.36
C LEU A 215 6.22 -10.65 7.61
N GLU A 216 5.67 -10.44 8.80
CA GLU A 216 6.40 -10.68 10.05
C GLU A 216 6.84 -12.14 10.20
N ALA A 217 5.96 -13.08 9.87
CA ALA A 217 6.27 -14.51 9.91
C ALA A 217 7.36 -14.91 8.89
N ASP A 218 7.29 -14.36 7.68
CA ASP A 218 8.24 -14.65 6.61
C ASP A 218 9.61 -14.00 6.91
N LEU A 219 9.65 -12.81 7.51
CA LEU A 219 10.89 -12.15 7.96
C LEU A 219 11.56 -12.87 9.12
N GLU A 220 10.79 -13.35 10.10
CA GLU A 220 11.32 -14.18 11.21
C GLU A 220 11.90 -15.50 10.68
N ALA A 221 11.27 -16.10 9.68
CA ALA A 221 11.73 -17.33 9.06
C ALA A 221 12.88 -17.11 8.05
N ALA A 222 13.14 -15.86 7.65
CA ALA A 222 14.12 -15.54 6.63
C ALA A 222 15.53 -15.83 7.13
N SER A 223 16.30 -16.55 6.31
CA SER A 223 17.70 -16.91 6.61
C SER A 223 18.70 -16.31 5.61
N SER A 224 18.21 -15.45 4.72
CA SER A 224 18.99 -14.78 3.68
C SER A 224 18.30 -13.49 3.23
N THR A 225 19.08 -12.56 2.66
CA THR A 225 18.56 -11.33 2.05
C THR A 225 17.62 -11.61 0.87
N GLU A 226 17.81 -12.73 0.16
CA GLU A 226 16.90 -13.15 -0.91
C GLU A 226 15.51 -13.45 -0.34
N ALA A 227 15.44 -14.22 0.75
CA ALA A 227 14.17 -14.55 1.41
C ALA A 227 13.48 -13.31 2.01
N GLU A 228 14.26 -12.36 2.56
CA GLU A 228 13.74 -11.07 3.01
C GLU A 228 13.13 -10.28 1.84
N THR A 229 13.82 -10.25 0.70
CA THR A 229 13.34 -9.57 -0.51
C THR A 229 12.05 -10.22 -1.03
N GLU A 230 11.98 -11.54 -1.07
CA GLU A 230 10.78 -12.29 -1.46
C GLU A 230 9.59 -12.01 -0.52
N ALA A 231 9.84 -11.88 0.80
CA ALA A 231 8.82 -11.55 1.78
C ALA A 231 8.23 -10.15 1.54
N TYR A 232 9.07 -9.14 1.30
CA TYR A 232 8.61 -7.79 0.96
C TYR A 232 7.88 -7.73 -0.39
N ASP A 233 8.39 -8.42 -1.41
CA ASP A 233 7.75 -8.49 -2.72
C ASP A 233 6.33 -9.08 -2.62
N LEU A 234 6.17 -10.18 -1.87
CA LEU A 234 4.87 -10.80 -1.64
C LEU A 234 3.93 -9.89 -0.83
N PHE A 235 4.46 -9.18 0.16
CA PHE A 235 3.70 -8.22 0.96
C PHE A 235 3.15 -7.07 0.12
N ILE A 236 3.98 -6.47 -0.74
CA ILE A 236 3.56 -5.40 -1.67
C ILE A 236 2.52 -5.93 -2.66
N GLU A 237 2.72 -7.12 -3.21
CA GLU A 237 1.76 -7.74 -4.14
C GLU A 237 0.42 -8.05 -3.47
N THR A 238 0.44 -8.55 -2.23
CA THR A 238 -0.80 -8.82 -1.47
C THR A 238 -1.52 -7.51 -1.14
N THR A 239 -0.78 -6.46 -0.76
CA THR A 239 -1.33 -5.13 -0.47
C THR A 239 -2.00 -4.52 -1.70
N ALA A 240 -1.35 -4.60 -2.88
CA ALA A 240 -1.92 -4.12 -4.13
C ALA A 240 -3.18 -4.90 -4.55
N ASN A 241 -3.27 -6.20 -4.22
CA ASN A 241 -4.41 -7.05 -4.57
C ASN A 241 -5.51 -7.11 -3.49
N ALA A 242 -5.35 -6.42 -2.35
CA ALA A 242 -6.27 -6.53 -1.22
C ALA A 242 -7.71 -6.13 -1.59
N PHE A 243 -7.85 -5.10 -2.42
CA PHE A 243 -9.12 -4.55 -2.88
C PHE A 243 -9.90 -5.55 -3.73
N VAL A 244 -9.25 -6.10 -4.75
CA VAL A 244 -9.84 -7.11 -5.63
C VAL A 244 -10.19 -8.36 -4.83
N SER A 245 -9.32 -8.75 -3.91
CA SER A 245 -9.54 -9.89 -3.03
C SER A 245 -10.72 -9.69 -2.07
N ALA A 246 -11.01 -8.45 -1.68
CA ALA A 246 -12.19 -8.05 -0.93
C ALA A 246 -13.47 -7.90 -1.80
N GLY A 247 -13.38 -8.16 -3.11
CA GLY A 247 -14.52 -8.08 -4.04
C GLY A 247 -14.81 -6.67 -4.56
N VAL A 248 -13.84 -5.76 -4.51
CA VAL A 248 -13.85 -4.52 -5.28
C VAL A 248 -13.52 -4.85 -6.75
N GLU A 249 -14.20 -4.18 -7.68
CA GLU A 249 -13.89 -4.34 -9.11
C GLU A 249 -12.46 -3.88 -9.40
N ALA A 250 -11.79 -4.53 -10.35
CA ALA A 250 -10.35 -4.37 -10.54
C ALA A 250 -9.99 -2.97 -11.06
N ASP A 251 -10.81 -2.39 -11.93
CA ASP A 251 -10.68 -1.01 -12.41
C ASP A 251 -10.81 0.01 -11.25
N LYS A 252 -11.77 -0.20 -10.35
CA LYS A 252 -11.97 0.60 -9.14
C LYS A 252 -10.79 0.47 -8.18
N ALA A 253 -10.29 -0.74 -7.98
CA ALA A 253 -9.08 -0.99 -7.19
C ALA A 253 -7.86 -0.24 -7.76
N ALA A 254 -7.65 -0.31 -9.09
CA ALA A 254 -6.58 0.40 -9.77
C ALA A 254 -6.69 1.92 -9.60
N GLN A 255 -7.89 2.49 -9.79
CA GLN A 255 -8.16 3.90 -9.58
C GLN A 255 -7.82 4.34 -8.15
N ALA A 256 -8.26 3.56 -7.16
CA ALA A 256 -8.08 3.88 -5.75
C ALA A 256 -6.59 3.88 -5.35
N ILE A 257 -5.84 2.86 -5.78
CA ILE A 257 -4.39 2.74 -5.51
C ILE A 257 -3.62 3.88 -6.17
N GLU A 258 -3.98 4.25 -7.40
CA GLU A 258 -3.35 5.37 -8.11
C GLU A 258 -3.57 6.67 -7.33
N VAL A 259 -4.83 6.99 -7.00
CA VAL A 259 -5.20 8.18 -6.22
C VAL A 259 -4.35 8.31 -4.96
N TRP A 260 -4.21 7.23 -4.18
CA TRP A 260 -3.40 7.27 -2.95
C TRP A 260 -1.92 7.43 -3.23
N GLY A 261 -1.41 6.77 -4.28
CA GLY A 261 -0.03 6.89 -4.70
C GLY A 261 0.33 8.34 -5.04
N ARG A 262 -0.48 9.01 -5.86
CA ARG A 262 -0.27 10.42 -6.22
C ARG A 262 -0.43 11.36 -5.04
N VAL A 263 -1.45 11.18 -4.20
CA VAL A 263 -1.62 11.98 -2.98
C VAL A 263 -0.41 11.82 -2.07
N MET A 264 0.12 10.60 -1.92
CA MET A 264 1.31 10.32 -1.11
C MET A 264 2.56 11.03 -1.65
N ILE A 265 2.87 10.85 -2.95
CA ILE A 265 4.04 11.48 -3.59
C ILE A 265 3.92 13.01 -3.52
N ASN A 266 2.74 13.58 -3.76
CA ASN A 266 2.56 15.03 -3.74
C ASN A 266 2.76 15.62 -2.33
N ASN A 267 2.32 14.92 -1.28
CA ASN A 267 2.53 15.35 0.11
C ASN A 267 4.01 15.29 0.53
N ILE A 268 4.79 14.37 -0.05
CA ILE A 268 6.21 14.21 0.27
C ILE A 268 7.17 14.86 -0.75
N SER A 269 6.66 15.55 -1.78
CA SER A 269 7.40 16.28 -2.84
C SER A 269 8.32 17.43 -2.39
N SER A 270 8.46 17.62 -1.08
CA SER A 270 9.37 18.59 -0.46
C SER A 270 10.41 17.92 0.45
N ALA A 271 10.51 16.59 0.36
CA ALA A 271 11.56 15.79 0.98
C ALA A 271 12.81 15.77 0.08
N SER A 272 13.78 14.92 0.40
CA SER A 272 14.89 14.63 -0.50
C SER A 272 14.44 13.84 -1.73
N GLU A 273 15.25 13.86 -2.78
CA GLU A 273 15.03 13.07 -4.00
C GLU A 273 15.02 11.57 -3.67
N GLU A 274 15.86 11.13 -2.73
CA GLU A 274 15.90 9.74 -2.27
C GLU A 274 14.60 9.30 -1.60
N VAL A 275 14.01 10.15 -0.74
CA VAL A 275 12.71 9.88 -0.11
C VAL A 275 11.60 9.89 -1.15
N GLU A 276 11.60 10.85 -2.07
CA GLU A 276 10.63 10.91 -3.16
C GLU A 276 10.69 9.67 -4.05
N ASN A 277 11.88 9.25 -4.45
CA ASN A 277 12.08 8.07 -5.27
C ASN A 277 11.68 6.79 -4.53
N SER A 278 11.97 6.69 -3.23
CA SER A 278 11.55 5.54 -2.41
C SER A 278 10.03 5.40 -2.36
N VAL A 279 9.30 6.47 -2.05
CA VAL A 279 7.83 6.45 -2.03
C VAL A 279 7.26 6.23 -3.43
N ARG A 280 7.85 6.85 -4.46
CA ARG A 280 7.44 6.65 -5.86
C ARG A 280 7.60 5.20 -6.29
N THR A 281 8.68 4.53 -5.88
CA THR A 281 8.90 3.10 -6.15
C THR A 281 7.74 2.25 -5.62
N GLN A 282 7.39 2.43 -4.35
CA GLN A 282 6.37 1.61 -3.70
C GLN A 282 4.99 1.84 -4.30
N THR A 283 4.62 3.11 -4.45
CA THR A 283 3.33 3.51 -5.02
C THR A 283 3.19 3.12 -6.49
N SER A 284 4.25 3.23 -7.30
CA SER A 284 4.19 2.84 -8.71
C SER A 284 4.15 1.33 -8.91
N ILE A 285 4.86 0.53 -8.09
CA ILE A 285 4.75 -0.93 -8.12
C ILE A 285 3.32 -1.37 -7.78
N MET A 286 2.73 -0.82 -6.71
CA MET A 286 1.34 -1.12 -6.35
C MET A 286 0.37 -0.74 -7.46
N ALA A 287 0.51 0.46 -8.04
CA ALA A 287 -0.33 0.91 -9.14
C ALA A 287 -0.17 0.02 -10.39
N GLY A 288 1.06 -0.37 -10.74
CA GLY A 288 1.33 -1.25 -11.87
C GLY A 288 0.71 -2.64 -11.70
N ILE A 289 0.74 -3.20 -10.48
CA ILE A 289 0.07 -4.47 -10.17
C ILE A 289 -1.45 -4.33 -10.33
N ALA A 290 -2.05 -3.28 -9.77
CA ALA A 290 -3.49 -3.08 -9.81
C ALA A 290 -4.00 -2.79 -11.23
N ILE A 291 -3.27 -1.97 -11.99
CA ILE A 291 -3.59 -1.64 -13.39
C ILE A 291 -3.45 -2.88 -14.29
N ASP A 292 -2.38 -3.68 -14.16
CA ASP A 292 -2.26 -4.96 -14.89
C ASP A 292 -3.43 -5.90 -14.57
N ALA A 293 -3.77 -6.06 -13.29
CA ALA A 293 -4.89 -6.88 -12.88
C ALA A 293 -6.22 -6.40 -13.49
N ALA A 294 -6.46 -5.09 -13.50
CA ALA A 294 -7.64 -4.48 -14.11
C ALA A 294 -7.68 -4.68 -15.63
N VAL A 295 -6.59 -4.37 -16.33
CA VAL A 295 -6.49 -4.55 -17.79
C VAL A 295 -6.71 -6.01 -18.18
N ARG A 296 -6.17 -6.96 -17.41
CA ARG A 296 -6.39 -8.38 -17.64
C ARG A 296 -7.83 -8.81 -17.37
N ALA A 297 -8.49 -8.26 -16.34
CA ALA A 297 -9.90 -8.54 -16.07
C ALA A 297 -10.79 -8.06 -17.24
N GLU A 298 -10.53 -6.86 -17.77
CA GLU A 298 -11.23 -6.33 -18.94
C GLU A 298 -10.93 -7.15 -20.20
N ALA A 299 -9.67 -7.53 -20.42
CA ALA A 299 -9.30 -8.39 -21.54
C ALA A 299 -10.04 -9.75 -21.45
N GLU A 300 -10.20 -10.31 -20.25
CA GLU A 300 -10.97 -11.55 -20.05
C GLU A 300 -12.48 -11.39 -20.30
N ALA A 301 -13.04 -10.23 -19.96
CA ALA A 301 -14.44 -9.88 -20.24
C ALA A 301 -14.72 -9.58 -21.72
N SER A 302 -13.68 -9.21 -22.47
CA SER A 302 -13.74 -8.91 -23.90
C SER A 302 -13.84 -10.17 -24.79
N GLU A 303 -14.01 -9.94 -26.10
CA GLU A 303 -13.98 -10.97 -27.14
C GLU A 303 -12.55 -11.21 -27.68
N MET A 304 -11.51 -10.68 -27.04
CA MET A 304 -10.10 -10.88 -27.44
C MET A 304 -9.70 -12.36 -27.38
N SER A 305 -8.76 -12.75 -28.24
CA SER A 305 -8.23 -14.11 -28.28
C SER A 305 -7.37 -14.45 -27.07
N ASP A 306 -7.25 -15.74 -26.74
CA ASP A 306 -6.38 -16.21 -25.65
C ASP A 306 -4.91 -15.80 -25.86
N ASP A 307 -4.44 -15.75 -27.11
CA ASP A 307 -3.09 -15.29 -27.46
C ASP A 307 -2.91 -13.81 -27.10
N SER A 308 -3.89 -12.95 -27.38
CA SER A 308 -3.87 -11.53 -27.02
C SER A 308 -3.96 -11.33 -25.50
N LYS A 309 -4.81 -12.10 -24.81
CA LYS A 309 -4.91 -12.09 -23.35
C LYS A 309 -3.59 -12.47 -22.68
N GLN A 310 -2.89 -13.48 -23.22
CA GLN A 310 -1.58 -13.87 -22.73
C GLN A 310 -0.51 -12.79 -23.02
N ALA A 311 -0.53 -12.16 -24.19
CA ALA A 311 0.40 -11.08 -24.51
C ALA A 311 0.24 -9.87 -23.58
N ILE A 312 -1.01 -9.52 -23.21
CA ILE A 312 -1.30 -8.50 -22.20
C ILE A 312 -0.70 -8.90 -20.84
N ALA A 313 -0.88 -10.15 -20.41
CA ALA A 313 -0.30 -10.63 -19.16
C ALA A 313 1.24 -10.60 -19.18
N ASP A 314 1.88 -10.89 -20.32
CA ASP A 314 3.33 -10.81 -20.49
C ASP A 314 3.83 -9.35 -20.45
N ALA A 315 3.05 -8.40 -20.99
CA ALA A 315 3.33 -6.97 -20.88
C ALA A 315 3.29 -6.52 -19.40
N GLY A 316 2.32 -7.00 -18.62
CA GLY A 316 2.23 -6.72 -17.18
C GLY A 316 3.42 -7.25 -16.37
N VAL A 317 3.94 -8.43 -16.72
CA VAL A 317 5.19 -8.94 -16.13
C VAL A 317 6.37 -8.02 -16.43
N THR A 318 6.44 -7.51 -17.67
CA THR A 318 7.49 -6.58 -18.10
C THR A 318 7.39 -5.24 -17.35
N LEU A 319 6.18 -4.69 -17.21
CA LEU A 319 5.92 -3.47 -16.43
C LEU A 319 6.45 -3.61 -15.00
N LYS A 320 6.09 -4.69 -14.29
CA LYS A 320 6.52 -4.90 -12.90
C LYS A 320 8.05 -4.97 -12.77
N ALA A 321 8.72 -5.62 -13.72
CA ALA A 321 10.18 -5.69 -13.73
C ALA A 321 10.83 -4.32 -14.02
N ALA A 322 10.24 -3.54 -14.94
CA ALA A 322 10.70 -2.19 -15.26
C ALA A 322 10.56 -1.24 -14.06
N LEU A 323 9.41 -1.27 -13.36
CA LEU A 323 9.17 -0.44 -12.17
C LEU A 323 10.13 -0.74 -11.01
N LYS A 324 10.46 -2.02 -10.78
CA LYS A 324 11.50 -2.40 -9.81
C LYS A 324 12.87 -1.85 -10.19
N THR A 325 13.18 -1.79 -11.49
CA THR A 325 14.48 -1.30 -12.00
C THR A 325 14.54 0.23 -12.05
N ALA A 326 13.41 0.92 -12.17
CA ALA A 326 13.34 2.38 -12.18
C ALA A 326 13.74 3.02 -10.85
N VAL A 327 13.64 2.27 -9.73
CA VAL A 327 13.93 2.75 -8.37
C VAL A 327 13.28 4.11 -8.09
N GLY A 328 12.07 4.28 -8.63
CA GLY A 328 11.27 5.48 -8.47
C GLY A 328 11.83 6.74 -9.14
N VAL A 329 12.84 6.65 -10.01
CA VAL A 329 13.24 7.78 -10.85
C VAL A 329 12.07 8.14 -11.76
N LYS A 330 11.57 9.37 -11.64
CA LYS A 330 10.31 9.78 -12.28
C LYS A 330 10.24 9.46 -13.78
N ALA A 331 11.26 9.83 -14.55
CA ALA A 331 11.29 9.59 -15.99
C ALA A 331 11.33 8.10 -16.35
N ASP A 332 11.96 7.26 -15.52
CA ASP A 332 12.06 5.82 -15.76
C ASP A 332 10.75 5.11 -15.38
N VAL A 333 10.03 5.61 -14.37
CA VAL A 333 8.66 5.15 -14.03
C VAL A 333 7.67 5.53 -15.12
N GLU A 334 7.69 6.78 -15.59
CA GLU A 334 6.87 7.26 -16.72
C GLU A 334 7.11 6.40 -17.96
N ALA A 335 8.38 6.15 -18.31
CA ALA A 335 8.74 5.29 -19.44
C ALA A 335 8.23 3.84 -19.29
N ALA A 336 8.27 3.27 -18.09
CA ALA A 336 7.76 1.91 -17.85
C ALA A 336 6.25 1.79 -18.11
N PHE A 337 5.47 2.79 -17.69
CA PHE A 337 4.03 2.82 -17.97
C PHE A 337 3.73 3.13 -19.44
N GLU A 338 4.50 4.01 -20.09
CA GLU A 338 4.39 4.28 -21.53
C GLU A 338 4.67 3.02 -22.36
N GLU A 339 5.73 2.27 -22.05
CA GLU A 339 6.06 1.01 -22.73
C GLU A 339 4.94 -0.04 -22.55
N TYR A 340 4.37 -0.15 -21.34
CA TYR A 340 3.24 -1.04 -21.09
C TYR A 340 1.99 -0.64 -21.89
N GLN A 341 1.66 0.66 -21.92
CA GLN A 341 0.56 1.19 -22.71
C GLN A 341 0.74 0.88 -24.20
N GLU A 342 1.93 1.10 -24.76
CA GLU A 342 2.24 0.85 -26.17
C GLU A 342 2.10 -0.64 -26.54
N GLU A 343 2.56 -1.54 -25.67
CA GLU A 343 2.47 -2.99 -25.91
C GLU A 343 1.01 -3.46 -25.86
N VAL A 344 0.24 -3.06 -24.83
CA VAL A 344 -1.19 -3.42 -24.71
C VAL A 344 -1.98 -2.84 -25.90
N GLN A 345 -1.70 -1.61 -26.31
CA GLN A 345 -2.30 -1.02 -27.51
C GLN A 345 -1.98 -1.85 -28.77
N THR A 346 -0.72 -2.23 -28.96
CA THR A 346 -0.29 -3.02 -30.12
C THR A 346 -0.98 -4.38 -30.17
N VAL A 347 -1.16 -5.02 -29.01
CA VAL A 347 -1.90 -6.28 -28.89
C VAL A 347 -3.37 -6.08 -29.27
N MET A 348 -4.04 -5.05 -28.73
CA MET A 348 -5.43 -4.73 -29.08
C MET A 348 -5.60 -4.46 -30.57
N GLU A 349 -4.72 -3.66 -31.19
CA GLU A 349 -4.78 -3.35 -32.63
C GLU A 349 -4.61 -4.58 -33.53
N SER A 350 -3.92 -5.60 -33.02
CA SER A 350 -3.63 -6.84 -33.75
C SER A 350 -4.72 -7.90 -33.58
N ASP A 351 -5.60 -7.76 -32.58
CA ASP A 351 -6.70 -8.71 -32.36
C ASP A 351 -7.84 -8.50 -33.35
N SER A 352 -8.37 -9.59 -33.90
CA SER A 352 -9.45 -9.55 -34.87
C SER A 352 -10.81 -9.13 -34.32
N SER A 353 -11.02 -9.21 -32.99
CA SER A 353 -12.27 -8.75 -32.36
C SER A 353 -12.25 -7.25 -32.04
N VAL A 354 -11.08 -6.60 -32.12
CA VAL A 354 -10.89 -5.19 -31.80
C VAL A 354 -10.63 -4.40 -33.08
N GLU A 355 -11.30 -3.25 -33.21
CA GLU A 355 -11.08 -2.40 -34.35
C GLU A 355 -9.90 -1.44 -34.11
N ALA A 356 -8.75 -1.72 -34.74
CA ALA A 356 -7.53 -0.92 -34.58
C ALA A 356 -7.73 0.60 -34.75
N ASN A 357 -8.58 1.02 -35.72
CA ASN A 357 -8.86 2.44 -35.94
C ASN A 357 -9.55 3.08 -34.73
N PHE A 358 -10.40 2.35 -34.01
CA PHE A 358 -11.04 2.85 -32.80
C PHE A 358 -9.99 3.11 -31.73
N VAL A 359 -9.15 2.10 -31.43
CA VAL A 359 -8.07 2.18 -30.43
C VAL A 359 -7.12 3.34 -30.74
N ILE A 360 -6.63 3.43 -31.98
CA ILE A 360 -5.72 4.50 -32.42
C ILE A 360 -6.38 5.88 -32.27
N SER A 361 -7.63 6.03 -32.68
CA SER A 361 -8.30 7.35 -32.69
C SER A 361 -8.55 7.84 -31.26
N VAL A 362 -9.11 6.98 -30.41
CA VAL A 362 -9.36 7.29 -29.00
C VAL A 362 -8.04 7.58 -28.29
N ASN A 363 -7.01 6.74 -28.43
CA ASN A 363 -5.74 6.96 -27.76
C ASN A 363 -5.04 8.25 -28.23
N THR A 364 -5.12 8.58 -29.53
CA THR A 364 -4.58 9.83 -30.08
C THR A 364 -5.26 11.07 -29.49
N GLU A 365 -6.59 11.02 -29.32
CA GLU A 365 -7.36 12.15 -28.80
C GLU A 365 -7.09 12.39 -27.30
N ILE A 366 -7.05 11.30 -26.51
CA ILE A 366 -6.71 11.31 -25.08
C ILE A 366 -5.32 11.91 -24.82
N ASN A 367 -4.33 11.49 -25.63
CA ASN A 367 -2.92 11.91 -25.49
C ASN A 367 -2.58 13.21 -26.24
N SER A 368 -3.57 13.87 -26.85
CA SER A 368 -3.33 15.16 -27.50
C SER A 368 -2.96 16.24 -26.47
N GLN A 369 -2.33 17.34 -26.91
CA GLN A 369 -1.90 18.45 -26.04
C GLN A 369 -3.04 19.12 -25.24
N THR A 370 -4.29 18.87 -25.62
CA THR A 370 -5.49 19.37 -24.93
C THR A 370 -6.44 18.22 -24.58
N GLY A 371 -5.97 16.98 -24.68
CA GLY A 371 -6.75 15.78 -24.40
C GLY A 371 -6.89 15.52 -22.91
N ALA A 372 -7.73 14.53 -22.58
CA ALA A 372 -8.07 14.17 -21.21
C ALA A 372 -6.82 13.91 -20.34
N LYS A 373 -5.80 13.22 -20.86
CA LYS A 373 -4.57 12.91 -20.11
C LYS A 373 -3.80 14.16 -19.72
N THR A 374 -3.62 15.11 -20.65
CA THR A 374 -2.95 16.39 -20.34
C THR A 374 -3.73 17.19 -19.30
N ILE A 375 -5.06 17.21 -19.38
CA ILE A 375 -5.91 17.92 -18.40
C ILE A 375 -5.77 17.27 -17.01
N PHE A 376 -5.85 15.95 -16.96
CA PHE A 376 -5.69 15.14 -15.76
C PHE A 376 -4.33 15.37 -15.08
N GLU A 377 -3.23 15.22 -15.82
CA GLU A 377 -1.87 15.39 -15.29
C GLU A 377 -1.65 16.79 -14.71
N ASN A 378 -2.14 17.82 -15.39
CA ASN A 378 -2.07 19.19 -14.89
C ASN A 378 -2.86 19.37 -13.58
N ALA A 379 -4.05 18.77 -13.49
CA ALA A 379 -4.89 18.88 -12.30
C ALA A 379 -4.31 18.09 -11.10
N ILE A 380 -3.76 16.90 -11.35
CA ILE A 380 -3.32 16.01 -10.27
C ILE A 380 -1.92 16.32 -9.74
N SER A 381 -1.04 16.94 -10.55
CA SER A 381 0.39 17.17 -10.26
C SER A 381 0.74 17.90 -8.94
N SER A 382 -0.23 18.56 -8.30
CA SER A 382 -0.02 19.28 -7.03
C SER A 382 -1.10 18.98 -5.99
N THR A 383 -1.95 17.99 -6.26
CA THR A 383 -3.08 17.68 -5.41
C THR A 383 -2.63 16.83 -4.23
N THR A 384 -2.74 17.38 -3.02
CA THR A 384 -2.47 16.68 -1.75
C THR A 384 -3.73 16.24 -1.02
N SER A 385 -4.90 16.56 -1.57
CA SER A 385 -6.22 16.25 -1.01
C SER A 385 -6.84 15.06 -1.72
N ALA A 386 -7.17 14.05 -0.91
CA ALA A 386 -7.98 12.89 -1.26
C ALA A 386 -9.22 13.22 -2.12
N ASP A 387 -10.12 14.05 -1.58
CA ASP A 387 -11.36 14.47 -2.24
C ASP A 387 -11.12 15.10 -3.60
N LEU A 388 -10.13 16.00 -3.68
CA LEU A 388 -9.81 16.67 -4.93
C LEU A 388 -9.24 15.68 -5.94
N ALA A 389 -8.38 14.76 -5.50
CA ALA A 389 -7.83 13.71 -6.35
C ALA A 389 -8.98 12.84 -6.90
N LEU A 390 -9.85 12.29 -6.06
CA LEU A 390 -11.01 11.48 -6.50
C LEU A 390 -11.85 12.18 -7.58
N ASN A 391 -12.16 13.47 -7.40
CA ASN A 391 -12.90 14.24 -8.41
C ASN A 391 -12.14 14.40 -9.74
N ILE A 392 -10.81 14.58 -9.69
CA ILE A 392 -9.96 14.66 -10.89
C ILE A 392 -9.98 13.34 -11.65
N PHE A 393 -9.89 12.21 -10.95
CA PHE A 393 -9.97 10.87 -11.57
C PHE A 393 -11.34 10.65 -12.19
N ALA A 394 -12.42 10.91 -11.46
CA ALA A 394 -13.78 10.78 -12.01
C ALA A 394 -13.98 11.63 -13.28
N THR A 395 -13.39 12.83 -13.32
CA THR A 395 -13.41 13.69 -14.52
C THR A 395 -12.62 13.06 -15.67
N PHE A 396 -11.43 12.53 -15.41
CA PHE A 396 -10.62 11.86 -16.43
C PHE A 396 -11.34 10.66 -17.05
N PHE A 397 -11.90 9.77 -16.23
CA PHE A 397 -12.68 8.62 -16.71
C PHE A 397 -13.86 9.07 -17.58
N SER A 398 -14.64 10.04 -17.11
CA SER A 398 -15.78 10.57 -17.87
C SER A 398 -15.38 11.23 -19.19
N ASP A 399 -14.26 11.94 -19.24
CA ASP A 399 -13.76 12.58 -20.47
C ASP A 399 -13.29 11.53 -21.51
N VAL A 400 -12.66 10.44 -21.04
CA VAL A 400 -12.24 9.33 -21.91
C VAL A 400 -13.44 8.52 -22.42
N GLU A 401 -14.42 8.23 -21.57
CA GLU A 401 -15.68 7.59 -21.97
C GLU A 401 -16.39 8.43 -23.05
N SER A 402 -16.51 9.74 -22.85
CA SER A 402 -17.11 10.63 -23.85
C SER A 402 -16.35 10.61 -25.18
N THR A 403 -15.02 10.56 -25.13
CA THR A 403 -14.17 10.44 -26.34
C THR A 403 -14.39 9.11 -27.04
N SER A 404 -14.54 8.03 -26.27
CA SER A 404 -14.86 6.70 -26.80
C SER A 404 -16.23 6.66 -27.47
N ASP A 405 -17.26 7.23 -26.85
CA ASP A 405 -18.62 7.33 -27.40
C ASP A 405 -18.67 8.08 -28.73
N ASP A 406 -17.92 9.19 -28.85
CA ASP A 406 -17.83 9.97 -30.08
C ASP A 406 -17.21 9.14 -31.23
N ASN A 407 -16.26 8.25 -30.91
CA ASN A 407 -15.60 7.36 -31.86
C ASN A 407 -16.38 6.05 -32.12
N ALA A 408 -17.25 5.64 -31.19
CA ALA A 408 -18.00 4.38 -31.22
C ALA A 408 -19.00 4.30 -32.39
N SER A 409 -19.49 5.43 -32.89
CA SER A 409 -20.46 5.48 -34.00
C SER A 409 -19.97 4.82 -35.30
N THR A 410 -18.68 4.52 -35.41
CA THR A 410 -18.05 3.91 -36.58
C THR A 410 -17.67 2.44 -36.38
N THR A 411 -17.87 1.90 -35.18
CA THR A 411 -17.43 0.55 -34.85
C THR A 411 -18.51 -0.53 -35.01
N SER A 412 -18.07 -1.75 -35.28
CA SER A 412 -18.89 -2.97 -35.34
C SER A 412 -18.68 -3.91 -34.15
N MET A 413 -17.86 -3.51 -33.18
CA MET A 413 -17.68 -4.24 -31.92
C MET A 413 -19.01 -4.37 -31.16
N SER A 414 -19.17 -5.46 -30.40
CA SER A 414 -20.30 -5.58 -29.47
C SER A 414 -20.18 -4.53 -28.36
N GLU A 415 -21.30 -4.17 -27.73
CA GLU A 415 -21.33 -3.19 -26.65
C GLU A 415 -20.39 -3.57 -25.50
N ALA A 416 -20.41 -4.84 -25.09
CA ALA A 416 -19.52 -5.36 -24.05
C ALA A 416 -18.04 -5.33 -24.47
N ASN A 417 -17.72 -5.61 -25.74
CA ASN A 417 -16.34 -5.55 -26.23
C ASN A 417 -15.83 -4.11 -26.37
N LEU A 418 -16.71 -3.19 -26.78
CA LEU A 418 -16.40 -1.76 -26.83
C LEU A 418 -16.12 -1.22 -25.42
N GLU A 419 -16.97 -1.54 -24.45
CA GLU A 419 -16.80 -1.17 -23.04
C GLU A 419 -15.46 -1.68 -22.48
N ALA A 420 -15.17 -2.97 -22.64
CA ALA A 420 -13.91 -3.56 -22.18
C ALA A 420 -12.67 -2.89 -22.84
N VAL A 421 -12.69 -2.66 -24.16
CA VAL A 421 -11.60 -1.98 -24.87
C VAL A 421 -11.44 -0.54 -24.39
N THR A 422 -12.52 0.19 -24.17
CA THR A 422 -12.48 1.55 -23.60
C THR A 422 -11.90 1.53 -22.19
N SER A 423 -12.31 0.60 -21.32
CA SER A 423 -11.75 0.45 -19.98
C SER A 423 -10.25 0.16 -20.01
N ILE A 424 -9.78 -0.72 -20.90
CA ILE A 424 -8.33 -0.97 -21.09
C ILE A 424 -7.60 0.31 -21.50
N ILE A 425 -8.16 1.11 -22.42
CA ILE A 425 -7.56 2.37 -22.84
C ILE A 425 -7.50 3.37 -21.67
N ILE A 426 -8.55 3.47 -20.85
CA ILE A 426 -8.55 4.32 -19.65
C ILE A 426 -7.45 3.90 -18.69
N LEU A 427 -7.41 2.61 -18.33
CA LEU A 427 -6.48 2.05 -17.35
C LEU A 427 -5.02 2.20 -17.77
N THR A 428 -4.71 1.95 -19.04
CA THR A 428 -3.35 2.10 -19.56
C THR A 428 -2.90 3.55 -19.70
N ASN A 429 -3.83 4.50 -19.78
CA ASN A 429 -3.52 5.93 -19.77
C ASN A 429 -3.53 6.57 -18.37
N LEU A 430 -3.97 5.83 -17.35
CA LEU A 430 -4.12 6.34 -15.99
C LEU A 430 -2.77 6.62 -15.33
N ALA A 431 -1.82 5.71 -15.50
CA ALA A 431 -0.50 5.82 -14.88
C ALA A 431 0.50 6.58 -15.75
N SER A 432 1.16 7.55 -15.11
CA SER A 432 2.33 8.28 -15.60
C SER A 432 3.20 8.71 -14.43
#